data_AF-A0A2A4SEI7-F1
#
_entry.id   AF-A0A2A4SEI7-F1
#
_cell.length_a   1.000
_cell.length_b   1.000
_cell.length_c   1.000
_cell.angle_alpha   90.00
_cell.angle_beta   90.00
_cell.angle_gamma   90.00
#
_symmetry.space_group_name_H-M   'P 1'
#
loop_
_entity.id
_entity.type
_entity.pdbx_description
1 polymer ?
#
loop_
_entity_poly.entity_id
_entity_poly.type
_entity_poly.pdbx_seq_one_letter_code
_entity_poly.pdbx_strand_id
1 'polypeptide(L)'
;MSNYGHIKKEFHNLLQLSDEKRIESLYEPIWINYPKTQDIIKLLTSLINRPKILRMQNLLIIGESNMGKTSIISQFTKANPDVVIEDEGNISKAVKPVVLVQFPASADERGLYISIIE
;
A
#
# COMPACT_ATOMS: atom_id res chain seq x y z
N MET A 1 -5.47 -8.04 -36.58
CA MET A 1 -5.69 -7.43 -35.26
C MET A 1 -6.01 -8.53 -34.28
N SER A 2 -5.05 -8.95 -33.47
CA SER A 2 -5.26 -10.04 -32.51
C SER A 2 -6.27 -9.60 -31.44
N ASN A 3 -7.40 -10.28 -31.40
CA ASN A 3 -8.53 -9.93 -30.54
C ASN A 3 -8.28 -10.47 -29.12
N TYR A 4 -7.53 -9.73 -28.30
CA TYR A 4 -7.22 -10.08 -26.91
C TYR A 4 -8.39 -9.79 -25.95
N GLY A 5 -9.64 -10.01 -26.38
CA GLY A 5 -10.84 -9.72 -25.59
C GLY A 5 -10.96 -10.57 -24.31
N HIS A 6 -10.23 -11.69 -24.23
CA HIS A 6 -10.14 -12.55 -23.05
C HIS A 6 -9.12 -12.05 -22.00
N ILE A 7 -8.27 -11.08 -22.36
CA ILE A 7 -7.26 -10.50 -21.48
C ILE A 7 -7.77 -9.16 -20.97
N LYS A 8 -7.73 -8.96 -19.65
CA LYS A 8 -8.07 -7.65 -19.08
C LYS A 8 -7.15 -6.56 -19.64
N LYS A 9 -7.74 -5.39 -19.91
CA LYS A 9 -7.04 -4.24 -20.50
C LYS A 9 -5.79 -3.82 -19.71
N GLU A 10 -5.81 -3.96 -18.39
CA GLU A 10 -4.69 -3.64 -17.50
C GLU A 10 -3.40 -4.42 -17.82
N PHE A 11 -3.51 -5.60 -18.44
CA PHE A 11 -2.36 -6.44 -18.80
C PHE A 11 -1.98 -6.35 -20.29
N HIS A 12 -2.63 -5.48 -21.08
CA HIS A 12 -2.30 -5.35 -22.51
C HIS A 12 -0.89 -4.82 -22.75
N ASN A 13 -0.34 -4.03 -21.83
CA ASN A 13 1.04 -3.57 -21.88
C ASN A 13 2.04 -4.74 -21.88
N LEU A 14 1.72 -5.84 -21.19
CA LEU A 14 2.57 -7.03 -21.15
C LEU A 14 2.60 -7.74 -22.51
N LEU A 15 1.56 -7.62 -23.34
CA LEU A 15 1.50 -8.25 -24.66
C LEU A 15 2.51 -7.65 -25.66
N GLN A 16 3.00 -6.45 -25.39
CA GLN A 16 4.01 -5.76 -26.20
C GLN A 16 5.44 -6.13 -25.80
N LEU A 17 5.62 -6.87 -24.69
CA LEU A 17 6.92 -7.28 -24.19
C LEU A 17 7.43 -8.57 -24.86
N SER A 18 8.75 -8.75 -24.90
CA SER A 18 9.36 -10.03 -25.28
C SER A 18 8.95 -11.14 -24.31
N ASP A 19 9.06 -12.39 -24.75
CA ASP A 19 8.75 -13.57 -23.95
C ASP A 19 9.51 -13.57 -22.61
N GLU A 20 10.79 -13.22 -22.65
CA GLU A 20 11.65 -13.10 -21.48
C GLU A 20 11.11 -12.07 -20.48
N LYS A 21 10.75 -10.87 -20.97
CA LYS A 21 10.18 -9.80 -20.13
C LYS A 21 8.79 -10.14 -19.60
N ARG A 22 7.99 -10.89 -20.35
CA ARG A 22 6.70 -11.43 -19.88
C ARG A 22 6.90 -12.45 -18.76
N ILE A 23 7.87 -13.36 -18.88
CA ILE A 23 8.19 -14.31 -17.82
C ILE A 23 8.70 -13.58 -16.57
N GLU A 24 9.56 -12.56 -16.73
CA GLU A 24 10.05 -11.74 -15.63
C GLU A 24 8.91 -11.07 -14.86
N SER A 25 7.89 -10.56 -15.57
CA SER A 25 6.71 -9.93 -14.94
C SER A 25 5.89 -10.87 -14.05
N LEU A 26 6.01 -12.20 -14.21
CA LEU A 26 5.31 -13.17 -13.34
C LEU A 26 5.86 -13.17 -11.91
N TYR A 27 7.08 -12.68 -11.71
CA TYR A 27 7.71 -12.58 -10.40
C TYR A 27 7.39 -11.25 -9.70
N GLU A 28 6.73 -10.31 -10.39
CA GLU A 28 6.28 -9.07 -9.77
C GLU A 28 5.10 -9.33 -8.84
N PRO A 29 5.01 -8.63 -7.70
CA PRO A 29 3.91 -8.81 -6.77
C PRO A 29 2.57 -8.36 -7.38
N ILE A 30 1.65 -9.31 -7.56
CA ILE A 30 0.31 -9.04 -8.10
C ILE A 30 -0.65 -8.73 -6.96
N TRP A 31 -1.40 -7.64 -7.09
CA TRP A 31 -2.52 -7.35 -6.21
C TRP A 31 -3.75 -8.16 -6.59
N ILE A 32 -4.30 -8.92 -5.64
CA ILE A 32 -5.50 -9.73 -5.83
C ILE A 32 -6.64 -9.14 -4.98
N ASN A 33 -7.70 -8.70 -5.66
CA ASN A 33 -8.92 -8.26 -4.99
C ASN A 33 -9.79 -9.47 -4.60
N TYR A 34 -10.12 -9.56 -3.32
CA TYR A 34 -11.13 -10.48 -2.80
C TYR A 34 -11.96 -9.76 -1.73
N PRO A 35 -13.15 -10.25 -1.35
CA PRO A 35 -14.09 -9.46 -0.55
C PRO A 35 -13.48 -8.86 0.73
N LYS A 36 -12.66 -9.62 1.45
CA LYS A 36 -12.03 -9.13 2.70
C LYS A 36 -10.95 -8.07 2.48
N THR A 37 -10.20 -8.07 1.37
CA THR A 37 -9.24 -6.97 1.12
C THR A 37 -9.98 -5.65 0.95
N GLN A 38 -11.12 -5.67 0.27
CA GLN A 38 -11.95 -4.49 0.07
C GLN A 38 -12.52 -3.98 1.41
N ASP A 39 -13.01 -4.88 2.26
CA ASP A 39 -13.53 -4.50 3.58
C ASP A 39 -12.46 -3.85 4.46
N ILE A 40 -11.25 -4.42 4.48
CA ILE A 40 -10.13 -3.88 5.27
C ILE A 40 -9.67 -2.52 4.73
N ILE A 41 -9.53 -2.37 3.41
CA ILE A 41 -9.15 -1.09 2.79
C ILE A 41 -10.22 -0.03 3.09
N LYS A 42 -11.51 -0.37 3.00
CA LYS A 42 -12.60 0.55 3.36
C LYS A 42 -12.51 1.00 4.82
N LEU A 43 -12.20 0.07 5.74
CA LEU A 43 -12.06 0.40 7.16
C LEU A 43 -10.86 1.32 7.41
N LEU A 44 -9.70 1.02 6.83
CA LEU A 44 -8.50 1.87 6.90
C LEU A 44 -8.78 3.27 6.32
N THR A 45 -9.47 3.35 5.18
CA THR A 45 -9.88 4.61 4.55
C THR A 45 -10.88 5.38 5.42
N SER A 46 -11.77 4.71 6.14
CA SER A 46 -12.64 5.37 7.11
C SER A 46 -11.83 5.94 8.27
N LEU A 47 -10.83 5.21 8.78
CA LEU A 47 -10.01 5.66 9.91
C LEU A 47 -9.17 6.90 9.57
N ILE A 48 -8.57 6.97 8.38
CA ILE A 48 -7.73 8.12 7.99
C ILE A 48 -8.56 9.40 7.77
N ASN A 49 -9.80 9.26 7.32
CA ASN A 49 -10.71 10.39 7.05
C ASN A 49 -11.48 10.86 8.29
N ARG A 50 -11.30 10.21 9.45
CA ARG A 50 -12.01 10.61 10.67
C ARG A 50 -11.42 11.90 11.25
N PRO A 51 -12.27 12.76 11.85
CA PRO A 51 -11.79 13.89 12.61
C PRO A 51 -10.93 13.40 13.79
N LYS A 52 -9.85 14.13 14.07
CA LYS A 52 -8.96 13.83 15.19
C LYS A 52 -9.67 14.06 16.52
N ILE A 53 -9.62 13.04 17.38
CA ILE A 53 -10.14 13.08 18.76
C ILE A 53 -9.05 12.63 19.74
N LEU A 54 -9.27 12.82 21.04
CA LEU A 54 -8.31 12.50 22.11
C LEU A 54 -7.76 11.06 22.04
N ARG A 55 -8.58 10.10 21.61
CA ARG A 55 -8.18 8.69 21.44
C ARG A 55 -8.72 8.16 20.13
N MET A 56 -7.85 8.09 19.13
CA MET A 56 -8.18 7.50 17.83
C MET A 56 -8.45 6.00 17.97
N GLN A 57 -9.33 5.47 17.13
CA GLN A 57 -9.58 4.02 17.06
C GLN A 57 -8.36 3.33 16.42
N ASN A 58 -7.93 2.22 17.03
CA ASN A 58 -6.90 1.34 16.48
C ASN A 58 -7.54 0.13 15.82
N LEU A 59 -6.89 -0.42 14.79
CA LEU A 59 -7.33 -1.62 14.09
C LEU A 59 -6.28 -2.74 14.25
N LEU A 60 -6.71 -3.90 14.73
CA LEU A 60 -5.90 -5.12 14.76
C LEU A 60 -6.37 -6.06 13.64
N ILE A 61 -5.48 -6.41 12.71
CA ILE A 61 -5.75 -7.33 11.61
C ILE A 61 -5.10 -8.68 11.93
N ILE A 62 -5.93 -9.71 12.12
CA ILE A 62 -5.49 -11.08 12.41
C ILE A 62 -5.85 -11.97 11.21
N GLY A 63 -4.93 -12.85 10.85
CA GLY A 63 -5.15 -13.86 9.82
C GLY A 63 -3.92 -14.74 9.68
N GLU A 64 -4.07 -15.88 9.03
CA GLU A 64 -2.98 -16.82 8.79
C GLU A 64 -1.87 -16.21 7.93
N SER A 65 -0.69 -16.83 7.96
CA SER A 65 0.39 -16.50 7.02
C SER A 65 -0.10 -16.62 5.58
N ASN A 66 0.43 -15.79 4.69
CA ASN A 66 0.05 -15.76 3.27
C ASN A 66 -1.40 -15.31 2.96
N MET A 67 -2.13 -14.71 3.91
CA MET A 67 -3.45 -14.10 3.65
C MET A 67 -3.39 -12.68 3.05
N GLY A 68 -2.21 -12.20 2.66
CA GLY A 68 -2.06 -10.87 2.07
C GLY A 68 -2.15 -9.71 3.07
N LYS A 69 -1.95 -9.95 4.38
CA LYS A 69 -1.93 -8.88 5.41
C LYS A 69 -0.95 -7.76 5.04
N THR A 70 0.30 -8.13 4.75
CA THR A 70 1.35 -7.19 4.33
C THR A 70 0.99 -6.51 3.00
N SER A 71 0.43 -7.26 2.06
CA SER A 71 0.01 -6.73 0.76
C SER A 71 -1.09 -5.67 0.91
N ILE A 72 -2.06 -5.88 1.80
CA ILE A 72 -3.13 -4.90 2.07
C ILE A 72 -2.55 -3.61 2.62
N ILE A 73 -1.65 -3.69 3.60
CA ILE A 73 -1.02 -2.51 4.19
C ILE A 73 -0.18 -1.78 3.14
N SER A 74 0.63 -2.50 2.34
CA SER A 74 1.41 -1.92 1.25
C SER A 74 0.52 -1.22 0.21
N GLN A 75 -0.60 -1.84 -0.19
CA GLN A 75 -1.55 -1.25 -1.12
C GLN A 75 -2.21 0.01 -0.54
N PHE A 76 -2.55 0.01 0.74
CA PHE A 76 -3.11 1.17 1.42
C PHE A 76 -2.10 2.33 1.50
N THR A 77 -0.84 2.06 1.80
CA THR A 77 0.23 3.08 1.77
C THR A 77 0.42 3.63 0.36
N LYS A 78 0.47 2.78 -0.67
CA LYS A 78 0.57 3.23 -2.07
C LYS A 78 -0.62 4.11 -2.51
N ALA A 79 -1.81 3.83 -1.99
CA ALA A 79 -3.01 4.62 -2.29
C ALA A 79 -3.04 5.98 -1.56
N ASN A 80 -2.15 6.20 -0.58
CA ASN A 80 -2.01 7.45 0.16
C ASN A 80 -0.56 7.93 0.07
N PRO A 81 -0.11 8.38 -1.12
CA PRO A 81 1.27 8.78 -1.33
C PRO A 81 1.61 10.07 -0.57
N ASP A 82 2.90 10.24 -0.29
CA ASP A 82 3.44 11.50 0.23
C ASP A 82 3.19 12.63 -0.78
N VAL A 83 2.73 13.78 -0.29
CA VAL A 83 2.50 14.97 -1.11
C VAL A 83 3.30 16.14 -0.57
N VAL A 84 3.94 16.88 -1.47
CA VAL A 84 4.60 18.14 -1.14
C VAL A 84 3.63 19.26 -1.49
N ILE A 85 3.30 20.09 -0.51
CA ILE A 85 2.43 21.24 -0.68
C ILE A 85 3.30 22.49 -0.59
N GLU A 86 3.20 23.37 -1.59
CA GLU A 86 3.82 24.68 -1.57
C GLU A 86 2.86 25.67 -0.92
N ASP A 87 3.32 26.36 0.12
CA ASP A 87 2.57 27.44 0.76
C ASP A 87 2.80 28.77 0.02
N GLU A 88 1.93 29.77 0.24
CA GLU A 88 1.97 31.10 -0.41
C GLU A 88 3.33 31.83 -0.22
N GLY A 89 4.14 31.40 0.76
CA GLY A 89 5.49 31.89 1.03
C GLY A 89 6.64 31.12 0.37
N ASN A 90 6.42 30.28 -0.65
CA ASN A 90 7.42 29.36 -1.24
C ASN A 90 8.04 28.38 -0.22
N ILE A 91 7.33 28.07 0.86
CA ILE A 91 7.75 27.06 1.83
C ILE A 91 7.15 25.73 1.39
N SER A 92 8.01 24.78 1.05
CA SER A 92 7.58 23.42 0.73
C SER A 92 7.35 22.62 2.01
N LYS A 93 6.15 22.07 2.16
CA LYS A 93 5.75 21.23 3.28
C LYS A 93 5.45 19.81 2.79
N ALA A 94 6.24 18.84 3.26
CA ALA A 94 5.96 17.44 3.03
C ALA A 94 4.80 16.97 3.95
N VAL A 95 3.78 16.37 3.37
CA VAL A 95 2.66 15.73 4.06
C VAL A 95 2.76 14.24 3.80
N LYS A 96 3.02 13.50 4.89
CA LYS A 96 3.04 12.03 4.91
C LYS A 96 1.76 11.51 5.56
N PRO A 97 0.74 11.07 4.81
CA PRO A 97 -0.54 10.66 5.38
C PRO A 97 -0.45 9.30 6.11
N VAL A 98 0.47 8.43 5.70
CA VAL A 98 0.65 7.09 6.27
C VAL A 98 2.14 6.85 6.53
N VAL A 99 2.50 6.46 7.75
CA VAL A 99 3.84 5.97 8.10
C VAL A 99 3.74 4.47 8.32
N LEU A 100 4.46 3.69 7.51
CA LEU A 100 4.50 2.23 7.61
C LEU A 100 5.75 1.82 8.40
N VAL A 101 5.54 1.18 9.55
CA VAL A 101 6.62 0.76 10.45
C VAL A 101 6.60 -0.76 10.57
N GLN A 102 7.75 -1.38 10.35
CA GLN A 102 7.94 -2.80 10.65
C GLN A 102 8.56 -2.94 12.03
N PHE A 103 7.93 -3.71 12.91
CA PHE A 103 8.48 -3.94 14.24
C PHE A 103 9.73 -4.83 14.17
N PRO A 104 10.81 -4.50 14.91
CA PRO A 104 12.01 -5.34 14.95
C PRO A 104 11.71 -6.74 15.50
N ALA A 105 12.53 -7.73 15.13
CA ALA A 105 12.35 -9.11 15.55
C ALA A 105 12.53 -9.31 17.08
N SER A 106 13.29 -8.43 17.72
CA SER A 106 13.46 -8.34 19.17
C SER A 106 12.76 -7.11 19.73
N ALA A 107 12.45 -7.13 21.04
CA ALA A 107 11.95 -5.96 21.75
C ALA A 107 13.07 -4.93 21.95
N ASP A 108 13.42 -4.21 20.89
CA ASP A 108 14.41 -3.15 20.87
C ASP A 108 13.73 -1.80 20.59
N GLU A 109 13.75 -0.93 21.60
CA GLU A 109 13.21 0.43 21.51
C GLU A 109 13.96 1.26 20.45
N ARG A 110 15.29 1.12 20.37
CA ARG A 110 16.09 1.87 19.38
C ARG A 110 15.73 1.43 17.96
N GLY A 111 15.61 0.13 17.73
CA GLY A 111 15.15 -0.43 16.46
C GLY A 111 13.79 0.11 16.04
N LEU A 112 12.83 0.20 16.97
CA LEU A 112 11.51 0.77 16.67
C LEU A 112 11.60 2.24 16.23
N TYR A 113 12.35 3.08 16.96
CA TYR A 113 12.48 4.49 16.57
C TYR A 113 13.15 4.66 15.21
N ILE A 114 14.17 3.85 14.90
CA ILE A 114 14.81 3.85 13.58
C ILE A 114 13.77 3.53 12.50
N SER A 115 12.98 2.46 12.66
CA SER A 115 11.94 2.07 11.70
C SER A 115 10.79 3.08 11.54
N ILE A 116 10.63 4.03 12.46
CA ILE A 116 9.65 5.13 12.34
C ILE A 116 10.22 6.30 11.52
N ILE A 117 11.53 6.52 11.61
CA ILE A 117 12.20 7.71 11.05
C ILE A 117 12.68 7.46 9.60
N GLU A 118 13.10 6.24 9.28
CA GLU A 118 13.45 5.80 7.92
C GLU A 118 12.27 5.87 6.94
#